data_AF-A0A3N9N0U5-F1
#
_entry.id   AF-A0A3N9N0U5-F1
#
_cell.length_a   1.000
_cell.length_b   1.000
_cell.length_c   1.000
_cell.angle_alpha   90.00
_cell.angle_beta   90.00
_cell.angle_gamma   90.00
#
_symmetry.space_group_name_H-M   'P 1'
#
loop_
_entity.id
_entity.type
_entity.pdbx_description
1 polymer ?
#
loop_
_entity_poly.entity_id
_entity_poly.type
_entity_poly.pdbx_seq_one_letter_code
_entity_poly.pdbx_strand_id
1 'polypeptide(L)' 'MGKGDMRTRRGKISRGTTGKTRQKKRKIERTTKKSDK' A
#
# COMPACT_ATOMS: atom_id res chain seq x y z
N MET A 1 2.37 14.11 6.97
CA MET A 1 1.49 13.01 7.42
C MET A 1 2.26 12.08 8.37
N GLY A 2 1.80 11.98 9.62
CA GLY A 2 2.51 11.29 10.71
C GLY A 2 2.09 9.83 10.91
N LYS A 3 2.60 9.21 11.98
CA LYS A 3 2.27 7.83 12.38
C LYS A 3 0.79 7.64 12.77
N GLY A 4 0.08 8.72 13.12
CA GLY A 4 -1.34 8.69 13.46
C GLY A 4 -2.29 8.52 12.26
N ASP A 5 -1.86 8.83 11.04
CA ASP A 5 -2.72 8.80 9.86
C ASP A 5 -2.78 7.41 9.20
N MET A 6 -3.94 6.76 9.31
CA MET A 6 -4.22 5.42 8.77
C MET A 6 -4.21 5.34 7.25
N ARG A 7 -4.33 6.46 6.53
CA ARG A 7 -4.31 6.45 5.06
C ARG A 7 -2.88 6.30 4.54
N THR A 8 -1.88 6.72 5.32
CA THR A 8 -0.49 6.69 4.91
C THR A 8 0.21 5.36 5.11
N ARG A 9 1.30 5.16 4.34
CA ARG A 9 2.20 4.03 4.54
C ARG A 9 2.80 4.02 5.95
N ARG A 10 3.22 5.19 6.48
CA ARG A 10 3.82 5.31 7.82
C ARG A 10 2.83 4.96 8.93
N GLY A 11 1.58 5.43 8.87
CA GLY A 11 0.59 5.06 9.88
C GLY A 11 0.18 3.59 9.82
N LYS A 12 0.12 2.99 8.63
CA LYS A 12 -0.09 1.54 8.47
C LYS A 12 1.10 0.71 8.97
N ILE A 13 2.33 1.21 8.84
CA ILE A 13 3.50 0.57 9.46
C ILE A 13 3.38 0.62 10.99
N SER A 14 3.10 1.80 11.54
CA SER A 14 2.99 2.01 12.99
C SER A 14 1.89 1.17 13.63
N ARG A 15 0.77 0.94 12.94
CA ARG A 15 -0.34 0.11 13.42
C ARG A 15 -0.24 -1.37 13.05
N GLY A 16 0.77 -1.75 12.26
CA GLY A 16 0.92 -3.13 11.76
C GLY A 16 -0.09 -3.56 10.69
N THR A 17 -1.01 -2.70 10.25
CA THR A 17 -2.07 -3.02 9.28
C THR A 17 -1.62 -2.95 7.81
N THR A 18 -2.33 -3.61 6.90
CA THR A 18 -2.06 -3.56 5.45
C THR A 18 -3.10 -2.74 4.71
N GLY A 19 -2.85 -2.46 3.43
CA GLY A 19 -3.86 -1.93 2.52
C GLY A 19 -3.21 -1.38 1.25
N LYS A 20 -3.98 -0.64 0.44
CA LYS A 20 -3.51 -0.08 -0.84
C LYS A 20 -2.13 0.60 -0.73
N THR A 21 -1.93 1.40 0.33
CA THR A 21 -0.69 2.15 0.59
C THR A 21 0.44 1.36 1.29
N ARG A 22 0.15 0.23 1.94
CA ARG A 22 1.12 -0.71 2.57
C ARG A 22 0.72 -2.15 2.25
N GLN A 23 1.15 -2.65 1.11
CA GLN A 23 0.86 -4.02 0.66
C GLN A 23 1.78 -5.03 1.36
N LYS A 24 1.25 -6.20 1.75
CA LYS A 24 2.07 -7.36 2.16
C LYS A 24 2.59 -8.02 0.88
N LYS A 25 3.91 -8.09 0.74
CA LYS A 25 4.74 -8.70 -0.33
C LYS A 25 4.03 -9.05 -1.66
N ARG A 26 4.45 -8.33 -2.71
CA ARG A 26 4.38 -8.63 -4.16
C ARG A 26 3.05 -9.16 -4.70
N LYS A 27 2.06 -8.27 -4.84
CA LYS A 27 1.12 -8.27 -5.99
C LYS A 27 1.36 -7.06 -6.90
N ILE A 28 2.61 -6.61 -7.02
CA ILE A 28 2.98 -5.52 -7.94
C ILE A 28 2.84 -5.99 -9.41
N GLU A 29 2.71 -7.29 -9.67
CA GLU A 29 2.66 -7.83 -11.04
C GLU A 29 1.31 -7.72 -11.77
N ARG A 30 0.21 -7.27 -11.13
CA ARG A 30 -1.13 -7.38 -11.74
C ARG A 30 -1.82 -6.08 -12.16
N THR A 31 -1.24 -4.91 -11.90
CA THR A 31 -1.94 -3.63 -12.21
C THR A 31 -1.21 -2.73 -13.19
N THR A 32 0.07 -2.97 -13.48
CA THR A 32 0.81 -2.26 -14.53
C THR A 32 0.74 -2.91 -15.91
N LYS A 33 0.08 -4.08 -16.06
CA LYS A 33 -0.09 -4.79 -17.35
C LYS A 33 -1.49 -4.61 -17.99
N LYS A 34 -2.21 -3.51 -17.69
CA LYS A 34 -3.54 -3.24 -18.26
C LYS A 34 -3.62 -1.89 -18.99
N SER A 35 -2.53 -1.44 -19.61
CA SER A 35 -2.52 -0.22 -20.42
C SER A 35 -1.88 -0.41 -21.80
N ASP A 36 -1.85 -1.64 -22.30
CA ASP A 36 -1.47 -1.93 -23.69
C ASP A 36 -2.57 -2.83 -24.31
N LYS A 37 -3.72 -2.24 -24.63
CA LYS A 37 -4.64 -2.77 -25.63
C LYS A 37 -5.46 -1.64 -26.24
#